data_AF-A0A6J4F2A5-F1
#
_entry.id   AF-A0A6J4F2A5-F1
#
_cell.length_a   1.000
_cell.length_b   1.000
_cell.length_c   1.000
_cell.angle_alpha   90.00
_cell.angle_beta   90.00
_cell.angle_gamma   90.00
#
_symmetry.space_group_name_H-M   'P 1'
#
loop_
_entity.id
_entity.type
_entity.pdbx_description
1 polymer ?
#
loop_
_entity_poly.entity_id
_entity_poly.type
_entity_poly.pdbx_seq_one_letter_code
_entity_poly.pdbx_strand_id
1 'polypeptide(L)'
;MNVQWTRHDRRLDVDLAVALQACGQALIRATSAGQLDEAVVLNLRLWRSIRALAGRCASLGDRDVLVDTADHVAGLLAVEALPCPDPRDVAFVAGRNLSLAGDLAGPIALQSGRDRLLAEWAADGAAKRRFEPWVIERLACAACP
;
A
#
# COMPACT_ATOMS: atom_id res chain seq x y z
N MET A 1 18.23 -30.83 -1.95
CA MET A 1 17.50 -29.88 -2.82
C MET A 1 16.56 -29.10 -1.90
N ASN A 2 17.00 -27.93 -1.43
CA ASN A 2 16.24 -27.12 -0.47
C ASN A 2 15.17 -26.32 -1.21
N VAL A 3 13.92 -26.68 -0.93
CA VAL A 3 12.68 -26.16 -1.49
C VAL A 3 12.52 -24.69 -1.06
N GLN A 4 12.73 -23.73 -1.98
CA GLN A 4 12.57 -22.28 -1.77
C GLN A 4 11.10 -21.80 -1.67
N TRP A 5 10.16 -22.67 -1.29
CA TRP A 5 8.72 -22.47 -1.51
C TRP A 5 7.97 -21.62 -0.45
N THR A 6 8.65 -20.81 0.35
CA THR A 6 7.98 -19.95 1.36
C THR A 6 8.53 -18.52 1.43
N ARG A 7 9.51 -18.18 0.59
CA ARG A 7 10.22 -16.89 0.69
C ARG A 7 9.70 -15.80 -0.24
N HIS A 8 9.04 -16.16 -1.34
CA HIS A 8 8.53 -15.19 -2.31
C HIS A 8 7.18 -14.60 -1.88
N ASP A 9 6.24 -15.44 -1.45
CA ASP A 9 4.90 -14.99 -1.00
C ASP A 9 5.01 -14.09 0.24
N ARG A 10 5.80 -14.50 1.25
CA ARG A 10 6.09 -13.66 2.43
C ARG A 10 6.78 -12.34 2.10
N ARG A 11 7.51 -12.26 0.98
CA ARG A 11 8.16 -11.00 0.58
C ARG A 11 7.15 -10.03 0.00
N LEU A 12 6.19 -10.53 -0.78
CA LEU A 12 5.14 -9.71 -1.37
C LEU A 12 4.17 -9.18 -0.32
N ASP A 13 3.76 -10.01 0.65
CA ASP A 13 2.92 -9.58 1.79
C ASP A 13 3.61 -8.47 2.59
N VAL A 14 4.92 -8.60 2.81
CA VAL A 14 5.72 -7.57 3.51
C VAL A 14 5.85 -6.30 2.67
N ASP A 15 6.10 -6.39 1.37
CA ASP A 15 6.16 -5.21 0.48
C ASP A 15 4.81 -4.47 0.45
N LEU A 16 3.72 -5.23 0.38
CA LEU A 16 2.35 -4.72 0.47
C LEU A 16 2.08 -4.03 1.82
N ALA A 17 2.45 -4.67 2.92
CA ALA A 17 2.28 -4.10 4.26
C ALA A 17 3.05 -2.78 4.42
N VAL A 18 4.27 -2.68 3.89
CA VAL A 18 5.04 -1.43 3.90
C VAL A 18 4.34 -0.34 3.09
N ALA A 19 3.81 -0.66 1.91
CA ALA A 19 3.10 0.32 1.09
C ALA A 19 1.81 0.82 1.76
N LEU A 20 1.04 -0.09 2.38
CA LEU A 20 -0.14 0.24 3.20
C LEU A 20 0.26 1.17 4.35
N GLN A 21 1.29 0.82 5.12
CA GLN A 21 1.76 1.65 6.23
C GLN A 21 2.16 3.06 5.75
N ALA A 22 2.94 3.15 4.67
CA ALA A 22 3.43 4.43 4.15
C ALA A 22 2.27 5.32 3.67
N CYS A 23 1.33 4.77 2.92
CA CYS A 23 0.16 5.52 2.42
C CYS A 23 -0.83 5.90 3.53
N GLY A 24 -1.00 5.05 4.55
CA GLY A 24 -1.78 5.38 5.75
C GLY A 24 -1.16 6.52 6.54
N GLN A 25 0.16 6.52 6.71
CA GLN A 25 0.88 7.62 7.37
C GLN A 25 0.81 8.93 6.56
N ALA A 26 0.82 8.87 5.22
CA ALA A 26 0.68 10.05 4.38
C ALA A 26 -0.68 10.76 4.61
N LEU A 27 -1.78 10.00 4.74
CA LEU A 27 -3.10 10.54 5.08
C LEU A 27 -3.10 11.23 6.46
N ILE A 28 -2.50 10.57 7.47
CA ILE A 28 -2.46 11.10 8.85
C ILE A 28 -1.61 12.37 8.95
N ARG A 29 -0.52 12.45 8.18
CA ARG A 29 0.44 13.55 8.23
C ARG A 29 0.07 14.73 7.34
N ALA A 30 -0.98 14.62 6.52
CA ALA A 30 -1.43 15.72 5.68
C ALA A 30 -1.94 16.87 6.56
N THR A 31 -1.27 18.03 6.48
CA THR A 31 -1.63 19.25 7.23
C THR A 31 -2.20 20.35 6.35
N SER A 32 -2.21 20.15 5.02
CA SER A 32 -2.80 21.07 4.06
C SER A 32 -3.68 20.34 3.05
N ALA A 33 -4.59 21.06 2.40
CA ALA A 33 -5.47 20.50 1.38
C ALA A 33 -4.67 19.83 0.24
N GLY A 34 -3.60 20.48 -0.26
CA GLY A 34 -2.76 19.90 -1.30
C GLY A 34 -2.05 18.61 -0.86
N GLN A 35 -1.60 18.51 0.39
CA GLN A 35 -1.01 17.28 0.92
C GLN A 35 -2.06 16.16 1.06
N LEU A 36 -3.29 16.52 1.45
CA LEU A 36 -4.39 15.58 1.56
C LEU A 36 -4.77 15.04 0.19
N ASP A 37 -4.90 15.89 -0.82
CA ASP A 37 -5.20 15.49 -2.20
C ASP A 37 -4.14 14.53 -2.74
N GLU A 38 -2.86 14.84 -2.54
CA GLU A 38 -1.75 13.97 -2.91
C GLU A 38 -1.85 12.60 -2.20
N ALA A 39 -2.14 12.59 -0.90
CA ALA A 39 -2.25 11.37 -0.11
C ALA A 39 -3.46 10.52 -0.53
N VAL A 40 -4.60 11.14 -0.86
CA VAL A 40 -5.80 10.48 -1.38
C VAL A 40 -5.51 9.84 -2.74
N VAL A 41 -4.86 10.56 -3.65
CA VAL A 41 -4.46 10.03 -4.97
C VAL A 41 -3.51 8.85 -4.81
N LEU A 42 -2.55 8.91 -3.88
CA LEU A 42 -1.65 7.79 -3.58
C LEU A 42 -2.43 6.57 -3.07
N ASN A 43 -3.39 6.76 -2.17
CA ASN A 43 -4.21 5.67 -1.65
C ASN A 43 -5.09 5.03 -2.73
N LEU A 44 -5.74 5.82 -3.58
CA LEU A 44 -6.51 5.30 -4.71
C LEU A 44 -5.64 4.48 -5.67
N ARG A 45 -4.41 4.94 -5.95
CA ARG A 45 -3.44 4.19 -6.75
C ARG A 45 -3.01 2.89 -6.07
N LEU A 46 -2.67 2.96 -4.79
CA LEU A 46 -2.29 1.78 -4.01
C LEU A 46 -3.40 0.72 -4.05
N TRP A 47 -4.63 1.08 -3.71
CA TRP A 47 -5.74 0.14 -3.64
C TRP A 47 -6.12 -0.45 -4.99
N ARG A 48 -5.97 0.32 -6.08
CA ARG A 48 -6.08 -0.20 -7.45
C ARG A 48 -5.00 -1.25 -7.75
N SER A 49 -3.75 -0.98 -7.37
CA SER A 49 -2.64 -1.94 -7.52
C SER A 49 -2.85 -3.20 -6.68
N ILE A 50 -3.33 -3.06 -5.43
CA ILE A 50 -3.65 -4.18 -4.54
C ILE A 50 -4.72 -5.07 -5.15
N ARG A 51 -5.81 -4.48 -5.66
CA ARG A 51 -6.88 -5.24 -6.32
C ARG A 51 -6.36 -6.01 -7.52
N ALA A 52 -5.53 -5.39 -8.35
CA ALA A 52 -4.92 -6.05 -9.51
C ALA A 52 -3.99 -7.20 -9.10
N LEU A 53 -3.19 -7.00 -8.05
CA LEU A 53 -2.28 -8.01 -7.49
C LEU A 53 -3.07 -9.19 -6.91
N ALA A 54 -4.07 -8.93 -6.07
CA ALA A 54 -4.94 -9.94 -5.48
C ALA A 54 -5.69 -10.74 -6.55
N GLY A 55 -6.05 -10.13 -7.69
CA GLY A 55 -6.64 -10.84 -8.82
C GLY A 55 -5.73 -11.87 -9.48
N ARG A 56 -4.40 -11.75 -9.32
CA ARG A 56 -3.39 -12.55 -10.03
C ARG A 56 -2.56 -13.45 -9.11
N CYS A 57 -2.38 -13.06 -7.86
CA CYS A 57 -1.61 -13.82 -6.86
C CYS A 57 -2.56 -14.53 -5.90
N ALA A 58 -2.86 -15.81 -6.19
CA ALA A 58 -3.71 -16.63 -5.32
C ALA A 58 -3.07 -16.94 -3.95
N SER A 59 -1.75 -16.81 -3.84
CA SER A 59 -0.97 -17.01 -2.61
C SER A 59 -0.91 -15.79 -1.69
N LEU A 60 -1.46 -14.65 -2.11
CA LEU A 60 -1.43 -13.41 -1.32
C LEU A 60 -2.23 -13.59 -0.03
N GLY A 61 -1.64 -13.20 1.11
CA GLY A 61 -2.31 -13.22 2.40
C GLY A 61 -3.58 -12.37 2.39
N ASP A 62 -4.65 -12.86 3.02
CA ASP A 62 -5.92 -12.14 3.18
C ASP A 62 -6.51 -11.58 1.87
N ARG A 63 -6.28 -12.27 0.74
CA ARG A 63 -6.70 -11.86 -0.61
C ARG A 63 -8.13 -11.36 -0.68
N ASP A 64 -9.10 -12.11 -0.16
CA ASP A 64 -10.51 -11.75 -0.25
C ASP A 64 -10.80 -10.46 0.53
N VAL A 65 -10.18 -10.31 1.71
CA VAL A 65 -10.26 -9.08 2.52
C VAL A 65 -9.64 -7.90 1.79
N LEU A 66 -8.53 -8.09 1.07
CA LEU A 66 -7.88 -7.04 0.28
C LEU A 66 -8.74 -6.57 -0.90
N VAL A 67 -9.42 -7.50 -1.58
CA VAL A 67 -10.33 -7.21 -2.69
C VAL A 67 -11.54 -6.42 -2.19
N ASP A 68 -12.19 -6.88 -1.13
CA ASP A 68 -13.34 -6.21 -0.52
C ASP A 68 -12.97 -4.82 0.00
N THR A 69 -11.81 -4.70 0.65
CA THR A 69 -11.32 -3.41 1.15
C THR A 69 -11.02 -2.45 -0.01
N ALA A 70 -10.45 -2.93 -1.12
CA ALA A 70 -10.18 -2.09 -2.28
C ALA A 70 -11.46 -1.50 -2.88
N ASP A 71 -12.53 -2.30 -2.99
CA ASP A 71 -13.82 -1.81 -3.48
C ASP A 71 -14.45 -0.80 -2.52
N HIS A 72 -14.35 -1.06 -1.21
CA HIS A 72 -14.86 -0.13 -0.21
C HIS A 72 -14.11 1.20 -0.21
N VAL A 73 -12.76 1.19 -0.25
CA VAL A 73 -11.93 2.40 -0.31
C VAL A 73 -12.19 3.20 -1.59
N ALA A 74 -12.40 2.52 -2.72
CA ALA A 74 -12.81 3.19 -3.95
C ALA A 74 -14.15 3.93 -3.76
N GLY A 75 -15.13 3.31 -3.10
CA GLY A 75 -16.40 3.97 -2.79
C GLY A 75 -16.26 5.20 -1.89
N LEU A 76 -15.36 5.15 -0.90
CA LEU A 76 -15.13 6.25 0.04
C LEU A 76 -14.34 7.42 -0.56
N LEU A 77 -13.29 7.13 -1.34
CA LEU A 77 -12.33 8.15 -1.81
C LEU A 77 -12.53 8.56 -3.27
N ALA A 78 -13.22 7.76 -4.10
CA ALA A 78 -13.41 8.06 -5.52
C ALA A 78 -14.69 8.86 -5.81
N VAL A 79 -15.21 9.63 -4.85
CA VAL A 79 -16.35 10.51 -5.10
C VAL A 79 -15.90 11.67 -5.99
N GLU A 80 -15.95 11.47 -7.31
CA GLU A 80 -15.51 12.38 -8.38
C GLU A 80 -16.21 13.77 -8.34
N ALA A 81 -17.24 13.93 -7.51
CA ALA A 81 -18.01 15.17 -7.35
C ALA A 81 -17.62 16.02 -6.12
N LEU A 82 -16.79 15.51 -5.21
CA LEU A 82 -16.39 16.23 -3.99
C LEU A 82 -14.96 16.76 -4.10
N PRO A 83 -14.73 18.08 -3.88
CA PRO A 83 -13.39 18.67 -3.90
C PRO A 83 -12.52 18.23 -2.71
N CYS A 84 -13.11 17.59 -1.70
CA CYS A 84 -12.39 17.02 -0.55
C CYS A 84 -13.21 15.84 0.00
N PRO A 85 -12.61 14.64 0.19
CA PRO A 85 -13.29 13.52 0.84
C PRO A 85 -13.61 13.82 2.31
N ASP A 86 -14.63 13.16 2.87
CA ASP A 86 -15.01 13.35 4.27
C ASP A 86 -13.80 13.01 5.19
N PRO A 87 -13.42 13.88 6.14
CA PRO A 87 -12.34 13.59 7.08
C PRO A 87 -12.49 12.27 7.84
N ARG A 88 -13.73 11.81 8.08
CA ARG A 88 -14.03 10.52 8.71
C ARG A 88 -13.67 9.36 7.80
N ASP A 89 -13.93 9.49 6.50
CA ASP A 89 -13.57 8.48 5.51
C ASP A 89 -12.06 8.41 5.36
N VAL A 90 -11.38 9.56 5.32
CA VAL A 90 -9.91 9.64 5.31
C VAL A 90 -9.32 8.95 6.54
N ALA A 91 -9.82 9.26 7.74
CA ALA A 91 -9.36 8.65 8.99
C ALA A 91 -9.62 7.13 9.01
N PHE A 92 -10.77 6.70 8.51
CA PHE A 92 -11.12 5.28 8.38
C PHE A 92 -10.14 4.55 7.45
N VAL A 93 -9.88 5.08 6.25
CA VAL A 93 -8.95 4.48 5.29
C VAL A 93 -7.53 4.42 5.87
N ALA A 94 -7.08 5.50 6.52
CA ALA A 94 -5.76 5.53 7.16
C ALA A 94 -5.64 4.45 8.25
N GLY A 95 -6.65 4.31 9.11
CA GLY A 95 -6.70 3.27 10.14
C GLY A 95 -6.72 1.86 9.53
N ARG A 96 -7.51 1.67 8.47
CA ARG A 96 -7.62 0.38 7.77
C ARG A 96 -6.28 -0.05 7.15
N ASN A 97 -5.57 0.88 6.52
CA ASN A 97 -4.23 0.62 6.00
C ASN A 97 -3.26 0.16 7.09
N LEU A 98 -3.24 0.86 8.22
CA LEU A 98 -2.32 0.54 9.33
C LEU A 98 -2.64 -0.82 9.97
N SER A 99 -3.93 -1.15 10.13
CA SER A 99 -4.37 -2.46 10.63
C SER A 99 -3.89 -3.58 9.70
N LEU A 100 -4.23 -3.48 8.41
CA LEU A 100 -3.88 -4.53 7.43
C LEU A 100 -2.37 -4.68 7.25
N ALA A 101 -1.60 -3.60 7.35
CA ALA A 101 -0.14 -3.68 7.36
C ALA A 101 0.38 -4.51 8.56
N GLY A 102 -0.25 -4.36 9.73
CA GLY A 102 0.06 -5.15 10.92
C GLY A 102 -0.30 -6.62 10.75
N ASP A 103 -1.48 -6.89 10.20
CA ASP A 103 -1.99 -8.26 9.99
C ASP A 103 -1.13 -9.03 8.97
N LEU A 104 -0.73 -8.38 7.88
CA LEU A 104 0.07 -8.99 6.81
C LEU A 104 1.53 -9.29 7.21
N ALA A 105 2.19 -8.39 7.94
CA ALA A 105 3.64 -8.49 8.15
C ALA A 105 4.09 -8.57 9.61
N GLY A 106 3.22 -8.38 10.59
CA GLY A 106 3.61 -8.24 11.99
C GLY A 106 4.63 -7.10 12.21
N PRO A 107 4.89 -6.68 13.46
CA PRO A 107 5.71 -5.50 13.72
C PRO A 107 7.18 -5.66 13.27
N ILE A 108 7.77 -6.84 13.49
CA ILE A 108 9.19 -7.09 13.20
C ILE A 108 9.45 -7.18 11.69
N ALA A 109 8.64 -7.95 10.96
CA ALA A 109 8.86 -8.12 9.51
C ALA A 109 8.47 -6.85 8.75
N LEU A 110 7.47 -6.09 9.22
CA LEU A 110 7.13 -4.77 8.68
C LEU A 110 8.30 -3.79 8.81
N GLN A 111 8.93 -3.71 9.99
CA GLN A 111 10.08 -2.83 10.20
C GLN A 111 11.27 -3.25 9.32
N SER A 112 11.63 -4.54 9.34
CA SER A 112 12.75 -5.06 8.53
C SER A 112 12.49 -4.91 7.02
N GLY A 113 11.25 -5.10 6.59
CA GLY A 113 10.81 -4.90 5.21
C GLY A 113 10.91 -3.45 4.78
N ARG A 114 10.50 -2.52 5.65
CA ARG A 114 10.63 -1.07 5.43
C ARG A 114 12.09 -0.67 5.27
N ASP A 115 12.97 -1.11 6.18
CA ASP A 115 14.39 -0.77 6.14
C ASP A 115 15.05 -1.28 4.85
N ARG A 116 14.70 -2.51 4.43
CA ARG A 116 15.13 -3.05 3.13
C ARG A 116 14.63 -2.21 1.96
N LEU A 117 13.34 -1.90 1.91
CA LEU A 117 12.76 -1.15 0.80
C LEU A 117 13.31 0.28 0.72
N LEU A 118 13.58 0.93 1.85
CA LEU A 118 14.25 2.23 1.89
C LEU A 118 15.69 2.15 1.35
N ALA A 119 16.42 1.08 1.68
CA ALA A 119 17.75 0.86 1.12
C ALA A 119 17.71 0.60 -0.40
N GLU A 120 16.74 -0.20 -0.88
CA GLU A 120 16.53 -0.44 -2.32
C GLU A 120 16.16 0.88 -3.04
N TRP A 121 15.23 1.66 -2.49
CA TRP A 121 14.84 2.97 -3.03
C TRP A 121 16.01 3.96 -3.10
N ALA A 122 16.85 4.01 -2.05
CA ALA A 122 18.05 4.85 -2.02
C ALA A 122 19.09 4.41 -3.07
N ALA A 123 19.20 3.11 -3.33
CA ALA A 123 20.15 2.54 -4.29
C ALA A 123 19.68 2.65 -5.76
N ASP A 124 18.37 2.71 -6.01
CA ASP A 124 17.74 2.79 -7.35
C ASP A 124 18.07 4.08 -8.13
N GLY A 125 18.96 4.94 -7.60
CA GLY A 125 19.24 6.26 -8.16
C GLY A 125 18.02 7.20 -8.12
N ALA A 126 16.95 6.78 -7.45
CA ALA A 126 15.65 7.44 -7.37
C ALA A 126 15.62 8.65 -6.42
N ALA A 127 16.77 9.31 -6.21
CA ALA A 127 16.93 10.48 -5.34
C ALA A 127 16.04 11.69 -5.71
N LYS A 128 15.24 11.59 -6.78
CA LYS A 128 14.27 12.60 -7.22
C LYS A 128 12.79 12.20 -7.03
N ARG A 129 12.47 10.97 -6.60
CA ARG A 129 11.09 10.49 -6.42
C ARG A 129 10.80 10.19 -4.95
N ARG A 130 9.60 10.52 -4.48
CA ARG A 130 9.11 10.14 -3.15
C ARG A 130 9.03 8.61 -3.03
N PHE A 131 9.15 8.11 -1.80
CA PHE A 131 9.14 6.68 -1.49
C PHE A 131 7.77 6.03 -1.77
N GLU A 132 6.67 6.70 -1.43
CA GLU A 132 5.30 6.15 -1.55
C GLU A 132 4.93 5.86 -3.02
N PRO A 133 5.10 6.80 -3.98
CA PRO A 133 4.92 6.48 -5.39
C PRO A 133 5.81 5.33 -5.87
N TRP A 134 7.09 5.30 -5.45
CA TRP A 134 8.05 4.28 -5.87
C TRP A 134 7.65 2.87 -5.43
N VAL A 135 7.22 2.70 -4.17
CA VAL A 135 6.80 1.38 -3.67
C VAL A 135 5.48 0.93 -4.32
N ILE A 136 4.56 1.86 -4.63
CA ILE A 136 3.33 1.55 -5.38
C ILE A 136 3.65 1.09 -6.80
N GLU A 137 4.55 1.79 -7.51
CA GLU A 137 5.00 1.41 -8.86
C GLU A 137 5.60 0.02 -8.86
N ARG A 138 6.44 -0.29 -7.86
CA ARG A 138 7.03 -1.61 -7.68
C ARG A 138 5.97 -2.71 -7.50
N LEU A 139 4.96 -2.48 -6.66
CA LEU A 139 3.84 -3.41 -6.48
C LEU A 139 3.00 -3.59 -7.74
N ALA A 140 2.77 -2.51 -8.50
CA ALA A 140 2.08 -2.57 -9.77
C ALA A 140 2.85 -3.40 -10.80
N CYS A 141 4.18 -3.26 -10.86
CA CYS A 141 5.03 -4.09 -11.70
C CYS A 141 5.02 -5.57 -11.28
N ALA A 142 4.95 -5.86 -9.97
CA ALA A 142 4.78 -7.23 -9.49
C ALA A 142 3.43 -7.86 -9.89
N ALA A 143 2.43 -7.04 -10.23
CA ALA A 143 1.15 -7.48 -10.78
C ALA A 143 1.18 -7.68 -12.32
N CYS A 144 2.27 -7.33 -13.01
CA CYS A 144 2.44 -7.59 -14.45
C CYS A 144 2.82 -9.07 -14.70
N PRO A 145 2.30 -9.69 -15.77
CA PRO A 145 2.54 -11.10 -16.09
C PRO A 145 3.96 -11.37 -16.59
#